data_AF-A0A7M7HHU6-F1
#
_entry.id   AF-A0A7M7HHU6-F1
#
_cell.length_a   1.000
_cell.length_b   1.000
_cell.length_c   1.000
_cell.angle_alpha   90.00
_cell.angle_beta   90.00
_cell.angle_gamma   90.00
#
_symmetry.space_group_name_H-M   'P 1'
#
loop_
_entity.id
_entity.type
_entity.pdbx_description
1 polymer ?
#
loop_
_entity_poly.entity_id
_entity_poly.type
_entity_poly.pdbx_seq_one_letter_code
_entity_poly.pdbx_strand_id
1 'polypeptide(L)'
;MAITDVPRDFFDPFRGKRLSYLLLQQNEFKCYPSIFANLTSVYEMVLETFHIGVLEPAFFDGMKELRSLTASNTKLEQINPSGSSWKIDLRELDLSENNLQMLSPFAFKGFSVVIVVIVIVIVYHYRWQLRYKLFLLRLSILGYREILDEYDREDYDFDIYVISTEDDENWIQDKLKPYFQGLPYYKRSRNVFTEDDLPLGRHRMETIDRVLQKSFKILVLLSETACADGWFLDCFRMAMDEVADTQTEKIVVVFLQNIEEDVMPFYVRWYMGGQGPYVEWVEDDDEGQKYFWKRLEKCLSVNRKRNHLIPAE
;
A
#
# COMPACT_ATOMS: atom_id res chain seq x y z
N MET A 1 14.84 -5.61 68.98
CA MET A 1 14.41 -4.23 68.67
C MET A 1 14.53 -4.07 67.18
N ALA A 2 13.40 -4.04 66.46
CA ALA A 2 13.41 -3.70 65.05
C ALA A 2 13.74 -2.21 64.92
N ILE A 3 14.75 -1.87 64.12
CA ILE A 3 15.08 -0.48 63.79
C ILE A 3 14.07 -0.06 62.71
N THR A 4 12.92 0.47 63.13
CA THR A 4 11.84 0.86 62.22
C THR A 4 12.12 2.18 61.51
N ASP A 5 12.95 3.05 62.10
CA ASP A 5 13.33 4.34 61.52
C ASP A 5 14.85 4.50 61.48
N VAL A 6 15.39 4.51 60.27
CA VAL A 6 16.80 4.80 60.02
C VAL A 6 16.97 6.33 59.91
N PRO A 7 17.88 6.95 60.69
CA PRO A 7 18.13 8.39 60.63
C PRO A 7 18.55 8.86 59.24
N ARG A 8 18.26 10.12 58.92
CA ARG A 8 18.53 10.68 57.58
C ARG A 8 19.98 10.56 57.12
N ASP A 9 20.88 10.59 58.07
CA ASP A 9 22.33 10.67 57.87
C ASP A 9 23.01 9.31 58.11
N PHE A 10 22.24 8.21 58.17
CA PHE A 10 22.77 6.88 58.46
C PHE A 10 23.87 6.44 57.47
N PHE A 11 23.76 6.85 56.21
CA PHE A 11 24.74 6.54 55.17
C PHE A 11 25.83 7.62 54.99
N ASP A 12 25.79 8.72 55.75
CA ASP A 12 26.77 9.80 55.64
C ASP A 12 28.22 9.37 55.91
N PRO A 13 28.52 8.50 56.90
CA PRO A 13 29.88 8.01 57.14
C PRO A 13 30.48 7.24 55.95
N PHE A 14 29.62 6.73 55.07
CA PHE A 14 29.98 5.95 53.90
C PHE A 14 30.14 6.81 52.64
N ARG A 15 29.76 8.08 52.68
CA ARG A 15 29.98 9.03 51.57
C ARG A 15 31.49 9.22 51.33
N GLY A 16 31.90 9.08 50.07
CA GLY A 16 33.32 9.17 49.68
C GLY A 16 34.17 7.96 50.05
N LYS A 17 33.58 6.89 50.62
CA LYS A 17 34.27 5.61 50.82
C LYS A 17 34.13 4.73 49.57
N ARG A 18 35.14 3.87 49.34
CA ARG A 18 35.16 2.90 48.23
C ARG A 18 34.30 1.67 48.56
N LEU A 19 33.01 1.88 48.69
CA LEU A 19 32.05 0.79 48.81
C LEU A 19 31.61 0.40 47.42
N SER A 20 31.99 -0.79 46.96
CA SER A 20 31.61 -1.29 45.64
C SER A 20 30.31 -2.08 45.66
N TYR A 21 30.01 -2.74 46.78
CA TYR A 21 28.84 -3.59 46.96
C TYR A 21 28.06 -3.14 48.19
N LEU A 22 26.75 -2.92 48.04
CA LEU A 22 25.86 -2.56 49.14
C LEU A 22 24.66 -3.51 49.15
N LEU A 23 24.64 -4.40 50.14
CA LEU A 23 23.55 -5.32 50.40
C LEU A 23 22.70 -4.81 51.56
N LEU A 24 21.43 -4.63 51.29
CA LEU A 24 20.42 -4.32 52.30
C LEU A 24 19.36 -5.44 52.21
N GLN A 25 19.22 -6.19 53.30
CA GLN A 25 18.26 -7.28 53.42
C GLN A 25 17.47 -7.12 54.72
N GLN A 26 16.19 -7.52 54.69
CA GLN A 26 15.40 -7.88 55.87
C GLN A 26 15.34 -6.83 56.99
N ASN A 27 15.22 -5.55 56.62
CA ASN A 27 15.01 -4.46 57.57
C ASN A 27 13.69 -3.74 57.25
N GLU A 28 12.84 -3.51 58.26
CA GLU A 28 11.58 -2.76 58.12
C GLU A 28 11.81 -1.23 58.01
N PHE A 29 12.89 -0.78 57.37
CA PHE A 29 13.14 0.65 57.20
C PHE A 29 12.38 1.22 56.01
N LYS A 30 11.79 2.40 56.20
CA LYS A 30 11.15 3.14 55.13
C LYS A 30 12.20 3.86 54.27
N CYS A 31 12.37 3.44 53.02
CA CYS A 31 13.21 4.15 52.04
C CYS A 31 12.59 5.53 51.73
N TYR A 32 13.31 6.61 52.01
CA TYR A 32 12.95 7.96 51.54
C TYR A 32 13.88 8.38 50.40
N PRO A 33 13.41 9.25 49.48
CA PRO A 33 14.25 9.77 48.40
C PRO A 33 15.56 10.33 48.94
N SER A 34 16.67 10.02 48.26
CA SER A 34 18.03 10.47 48.61
C SER A 34 18.71 9.80 49.82
N ILE A 35 18.13 8.76 50.44
CA ILE A 35 18.81 7.96 51.49
C ILE A 35 20.17 7.40 51.04
N PHE A 36 20.30 7.05 49.75
CA PHE A 36 21.53 6.53 49.14
C PHE A 36 22.31 7.57 48.33
N ALA A 37 21.93 8.85 48.44
CA ALA A 37 22.53 9.90 47.63
C ALA A 37 24.04 10.03 47.89
N ASN A 38 24.79 10.30 46.82
CA ASN A 38 26.24 10.52 46.83
C ASN A 38 27.10 9.33 47.32
N LEU A 39 26.57 8.10 47.29
CA LEU A 39 27.37 6.88 47.38
C LEU A 39 28.07 6.61 46.03
N THR A 40 29.01 7.49 45.67
CA THR A 40 29.59 7.60 44.32
C THR A 40 30.37 6.37 43.85
N SER A 41 30.85 5.53 44.77
CA SER A 41 31.69 4.35 44.46
C SER A 41 30.90 3.04 44.38
N VAL A 42 29.61 3.03 44.70
CA VAL A 42 28.78 1.82 44.70
C VAL A 42 28.53 1.38 43.27
N TYR A 43 28.96 0.16 42.96
CA TYR A 43 28.86 -0.47 41.66
C TYR A 43 27.62 -1.38 41.58
N GLU A 44 27.38 -2.12 42.65
CA GLU A 44 26.29 -3.08 42.78
C GLU A 44 25.50 -2.82 44.06
N MET A 45 24.19 -2.73 43.91
CA MET A 45 23.26 -2.54 45.01
C MET A 45 22.19 -3.62 44.98
N VAL A 46 22.02 -4.30 46.11
CA VAL A 46 21.00 -5.33 46.31
C VAL A 46 20.06 -4.87 47.41
N LEU A 47 18.79 -4.72 47.04
CA LEU A 47 17.67 -4.30 47.86
C LEU A 47 16.66 -5.44 47.91
N GLU A 48 16.69 -6.27 48.95
CA GLU A 48 15.75 -7.39 49.07
C GLU A 48 14.82 -7.20 50.25
N THR A 49 13.56 -7.61 50.09
CA THR A 49 12.54 -7.66 51.17
C THR A 49 12.20 -6.31 51.80
N PHE A 50 12.21 -5.22 51.01
CA PHE A 50 11.81 -3.87 51.44
C PHE A 50 10.38 -3.51 51.04
N HIS A 51 9.79 -2.48 51.67
CA HIS A 51 8.53 -1.88 51.22
C HIS A 51 8.83 -0.55 50.52
N ILE A 52 9.22 -0.60 49.25
CA ILE A 52 9.57 0.61 48.48
C ILE A 52 8.32 1.23 47.85
N GLY A 53 7.43 0.41 47.27
CA GLY A 53 6.21 0.83 46.59
C GLY A 53 6.46 1.56 45.26
N VAL A 54 7.23 2.65 45.27
CA VAL A 54 7.58 3.45 44.09
C VAL A 54 9.09 3.67 44.02
N LEU A 55 9.69 3.25 42.91
CA LEU A 55 11.13 3.45 42.65
C LEU A 55 11.33 4.68 41.77
N GLU A 56 12.01 5.70 42.29
CA GLU A 56 12.28 6.95 41.58
C GLU A 56 13.78 7.21 41.34
N PRO A 57 14.15 7.97 40.29
CA PRO A 57 15.54 8.36 40.03
C PRO A 57 16.20 9.10 41.21
N ALA A 58 15.42 9.81 42.03
CA ALA A 58 15.91 10.58 43.18
C ALA A 58 16.56 9.73 44.28
N PHE A 59 16.28 8.42 44.33
CA PHE A 59 16.92 7.51 45.28
C PHE A 59 18.42 7.34 45.02
N PHE A 60 18.84 7.45 43.76
CA PHE A 60 20.20 7.15 43.32
C PHE A 60 20.98 8.39 42.88
N ASP A 61 20.57 9.59 43.31
CA ASP A 61 21.22 10.83 42.89
C ASP A 61 22.69 10.84 43.35
N GLY A 62 23.60 11.14 42.41
CA GLY A 62 25.04 11.10 42.66
C GLY A 62 25.70 9.71 42.65
N MET A 63 24.96 8.60 42.49
CA MET A 63 25.52 7.23 42.40
C MET A 63 26.04 6.91 40.99
N LYS A 64 27.07 7.63 40.53
CA LYS A 64 27.54 7.60 39.13
C LYS A 64 28.11 6.25 38.66
N GLU A 65 28.65 5.45 39.59
CA GLU A 65 29.26 4.15 39.27
C GLU A 65 28.30 2.96 39.36
N LEU A 66 27.04 3.18 39.72
CA LEU A 66 26.06 2.10 39.85
C LEU A 66 25.80 1.47 38.45
N ARG A 67 26.03 0.16 38.33
CA ARG A 67 25.81 -0.62 37.11
C ARG A 67 24.86 -1.79 37.31
N SER A 68 24.77 -2.35 38.51
CA SER A 68 23.86 -3.47 38.80
C SER A 68 22.94 -3.10 39.97
N LEU A 69 21.62 -3.20 39.73
CA LEU A 69 20.59 -2.97 40.74
C LEU A 69 19.68 -4.19 40.79
N THR A 70 19.68 -4.85 41.93
CA THR A 70 18.71 -5.91 42.24
C THR A 70 17.74 -5.38 43.27
N ALA A 71 16.46 -5.28 42.91
CA ALA A 71 15.38 -4.93 43.82
C ALA A 71 14.30 -6.03 43.78
N SER A 72 14.55 -7.13 44.49
CA SER A 72 13.69 -8.31 44.49
C SER A 72 12.80 -8.38 45.73
N ASN A 73 11.56 -8.83 45.57
CA ASN A 73 10.59 -8.96 46.68
C ASN A 73 10.40 -7.64 47.47
N THR A 74 10.34 -6.50 46.77
CA THR A 74 10.26 -5.16 47.38
C THR A 74 8.84 -4.54 47.39
N LYS A 75 7.81 -5.36 47.07
CA LYS A 75 6.42 -4.93 46.84
C LYS A 75 6.32 -3.72 45.91
N LEU A 76 7.21 -3.64 44.92
CA LEU A 76 7.26 -2.52 43.99
C LEU A 76 6.02 -2.54 43.08
N GLU A 77 5.29 -1.43 43.03
CA GLU A 77 4.08 -1.27 42.21
C GLU A 77 4.35 -0.40 40.98
N GLN A 78 5.20 0.62 41.10
CA GLN A 78 5.48 1.58 40.03
C GLN A 78 6.96 1.95 39.93
N ILE A 79 7.40 2.24 38.70
CA ILE A 79 8.75 2.69 38.38
C ILE A 79 8.66 4.06 37.72
N ASN A 80 9.32 5.04 38.33
CA ASN A 80 9.47 6.42 37.85
C ASN A 80 8.17 7.01 37.24
N PRO A 81 7.08 7.09 38.03
CA PRO A 81 5.83 7.67 37.55
C PRO A 81 5.96 9.17 37.24
N SER A 82 6.91 9.86 37.88
CA SER A 82 7.19 11.29 37.68
C SER A 82 7.88 11.61 36.36
N GLY A 83 8.41 10.62 35.63
CA GLY A 83 9.02 10.80 34.31
C GLY A 83 10.33 11.59 34.31
N SER A 84 11.01 11.60 35.46
CA SER A 84 12.35 12.18 35.63
C SER A 84 13.40 11.30 34.92
N SER A 85 14.46 11.91 34.38
CA SER A 85 15.50 11.13 33.71
C SER A 85 16.43 10.44 34.73
N TRP A 86 16.68 9.14 34.54
CA TRP A 86 17.72 8.44 35.28
C TRP A 86 19.08 9.03 34.93
N LYS A 87 19.84 9.46 35.96
CA LYS A 87 21.23 9.95 35.82
C LYS A 87 22.27 8.86 36.01
N ILE A 88 21.81 7.64 36.30
CA ILE A 88 22.61 6.42 36.43
C ILE A 88 22.50 5.63 35.13
N ASP A 89 23.51 4.83 34.84
CA ASP A 89 23.53 3.95 33.66
C ASP A 89 23.67 2.50 34.12
N LEU A 90 22.53 1.83 34.24
CA LEU A 90 22.45 0.45 34.70
C LEU A 90 22.70 -0.50 33.53
N ARG A 91 23.55 -1.50 33.76
CA ARG A 91 23.78 -2.63 32.86
C ARG A 91 22.89 -3.81 33.22
N GLU A 92 22.63 -3.99 34.51
CA GLU A 92 21.83 -5.06 35.06
C GLU A 92 20.77 -4.48 35.97
N LEU A 93 19.52 -4.87 35.73
CA LEU A 93 18.37 -4.47 36.52
C LEU A 93 17.50 -5.70 36.75
N ASP A 94 17.51 -6.19 37.99
CA ASP A 94 16.64 -7.26 38.43
C ASP A 94 15.51 -6.68 39.29
N LEU A 95 14.28 -6.89 38.86
CA LEU A 95 13.05 -6.46 39.52
C LEU A 95 12.10 -7.65 39.77
N SER A 96 12.66 -8.86 39.84
CA SER A 96 11.94 -10.10 40.09
C SER A 96 11.11 -10.05 41.37
N GLU A 97 10.06 -10.88 41.42
CA GLU A 97 9.23 -11.06 42.62
C GLU A 97 8.58 -9.78 43.18
N ASN A 98 8.26 -8.81 42.32
CA ASN A 98 7.50 -7.59 42.67
C ASN A 98 6.05 -7.60 42.15
N ASN A 99 5.24 -6.64 42.59
CA ASN A 99 3.82 -6.49 42.25
C ASN A 99 3.58 -5.46 41.12
N LEU A 100 4.46 -5.43 40.11
CA LEU A 100 4.37 -4.47 39.01
C LEU A 100 3.15 -4.77 38.12
N GLN A 101 2.12 -3.91 38.18
CA GLN A 101 0.90 -4.09 37.39
C GLN A 101 0.91 -3.30 36.07
N MET A 102 1.52 -2.12 36.04
CA MET A 102 1.55 -1.25 34.87
C MET A 102 2.88 -0.48 34.81
N LEU A 103 3.51 -0.50 33.63
CA LEU A 103 4.77 0.20 33.41
C LEU A 103 4.50 1.55 32.73
N SER A 104 5.01 2.63 33.31
CA SER A 104 4.85 3.96 32.72
C SER A 104 5.70 4.08 31.44
N PRO A 105 5.28 4.86 30.42
CA PRO A 105 6.09 5.11 29.21
C PRO A 105 7.45 5.76 29.50
N PHE A 106 7.58 6.38 30.68
CA PHE A 106 8.77 7.09 31.13
C PHE A 106 9.59 6.30 32.15
N ALA A 107 9.17 5.07 32.50
CA ALA A 107 9.77 4.26 33.55
C ALA A 107 11.30 4.12 33.40
N PHE A 108 11.78 4.02 32.16
CA PHE A 108 13.21 3.83 31.84
C PHE A 108 13.83 5.02 31.08
N LYS A 109 13.21 6.21 31.14
CA LYS A 109 13.70 7.41 30.47
C LYS A 109 15.10 7.79 30.97
N GLY A 110 16.12 7.65 30.12
CA GLY A 110 17.53 7.86 30.46
C GLY A 110 18.40 6.61 30.24
N PHE A 111 17.82 5.41 30.28
CA PHE A 111 18.50 4.17 29.91
C PHE A 111 18.43 3.94 28.40
N SER A 112 19.41 4.45 27.66
CA SER A 112 19.45 4.39 26.20
C SER A 112 19.43 2.95 25.65
N VAL A 113 20.10 2.01 26.34
CA VAL A 113 20.19 0.60 25.92
C VAL A 113 18.88 -0.15 26.11
N VAL A 114 18.19 0.06 27.24
CA VAL A 114 16.92 -0.64 27.54
C VAL A 114 15.83 -0.23 26.56
N ILE A 115 15.77 1.04 26.18
CA ILE A 115 14.82 1.54 25.17
C ILE A 115 15.08 0.87 23.81
N VAL A 116 16.35 0.73 23.41
CA VAL A 116 16.72 0.06 22.16
C VAL A 116 16.28 -1.42 22.16
N VAL A 117 16.48 -2.14 23.26
CA VAL A 117 16.04 -3.54 23.39
C VAL A 117 14.53 -3.66 23.31
N ILE A 118 13.78 -2.79 24.00
CA ILE A 118 12.31 -2.75 23.93
C ILE A 118 11.83 -2.50 22.50
N VAL A 119 12.44 -1.54 21.80
CA VAL A 119 12.14 -1.23 20.40
C VAL A 119 12.41 -2.44 19.50
N ILE A 120 13.54 -3.14 19.68
CA ILE A 120 13.86 -4.35 18.92
C ILE A 120 12.81 -5.45 19.15
N VAL A 121 12.41 -5.68 20.40
CA VAL A 121 11.39 -6.69 20.75
C VAL A 121 10.04 -6.34 20.13
N ILE A 122 9.62 -5.07 20.18
CA ILE A 122 8.39 -4.59 19.55
C ILE A 122 8.45 -4.80 18.03
N VAL A 123 9.55 -4.39 17.38
CA VAL A 123 9.74 -4.58 15.93
C VAL A 123 9.70 -6.06 15.56
N TYR A 124 10.29 -6.93 16.38
CA TYR A 124 10.26 -8.37 16.16
C TYR A 124 8.84 -8.96 16.30
N HIS A 125 8.13 -8.60 17.37
CA HIS A 125 6.77 -9.08 17.63
C HIS A 125 5.79 -8.62 16.53
N TYR A 126 5.92 -7.38 16.06
CA TYR A 126 5.05 -6.79 15.03
C TYR A 126 5.62 -6.90 13.60
N ARG A 127 6.62 -7.76 13.36
CA ARG A 127 7.36 -7.80 12.08
C ARG A 127 6.47 -7.97 10.85
N TRP A 128 5.40 -8.76 10.95
CA TRP A 128 4.50 -9.03 9.84
C TRP A 128 3.55 -7.85 9.57
N GLN A 129 3.05 -7.22 10.64
CA GLN A 129 2.21 -6.03 10.55
C GLN A 129 2.97 -4.85 9.96
N LEU A 130 4.25 -4.68 10.34
CA LEU A 130 5.13 -3.65 9.78
C LEU A 130 5.42 -3.91 8.31
N ARG A 131 5.77 -5.15 7.91
CA ARG A 131 5.99 -5.49 6.49
C ARG A 131 4.76 -5.21 5.64
N TYR A 132 3.58 -5.56 6.14
CA TYR A 132 2.31 -5.30 5.45
C TYR A 132 2.04 -3.80 5.31
N LYS A 133 2.17 -3.02 6.39
CA LYS A 133 2.00 -1.55 6.32
C LYS A 133 3.06 -0.87 5.45
N LEU A 134 4.31 -1.34 5.47
CA LEU A 134 5.37 -0.87 4.57
C LEU A 134 5.09 -1.20 3.11
N PHE A 135 4.51 -2.37 2.84
CA PHE A 135 4.06 -2.74 1.50
C PHE A 135 2.95 -1.80 1.02
N LEU A 136 1.92 -1.55 1.85
CA LEU A 136 0.86 -0.59 1.54
C LEU A 136 1.39 0.84 1.38
N LEU A 137 2.35 1.26 2.21
CA LEU A 137 2.99 2.56 2.10
C LEU A 137 3.80 2.68 0.81
N ARG A 138 4.53 1.61 0.43
CA ARG A 138 5.21 1.55 -0.88
C ARG A 138 4.23 1.69 -2.02
N LEU A 139 3.07 1.02 -1.95
CA LEU A 139 2.00 1.18 -2.94
C LEU A 139 1.44 2.60 -2.97
N SER A 140 1.31 3.26 -1.81
CA SER A 140 0.80 4.63 -1.72
C SER A 140 1.80 5.70 -2.18
N ILE A 141 3.11 5.49 -1.98
CA ILE A 141 4.15 6.50 -2.28
C ILE A 141 4.70 6.34 -3.70
N LEU A 142 4.93 5.11 -4.18
CA LEU A 142 5.42 4.92 -5.55
C LEU A 142 4.35 5.10 -6.62
N GLY A 143 3.10 5.34 -6.19
CA GLY A 143 1.95 5.25 -7.08
C GLY A 143 1.71 3.79 -7.47
N TYR A 144 0.44 3.45 -7.59
CA TYR A 144 0.04 2.20 -8.21
C TYR A 144 0.53 2.22 -9.67
N ARG A 145 1.68 1.60 -9.95
CA ARG A 145 1.97 1.10 -11.30
C ARG A 145 1.05 -0.09 -11.51
N GLU A 146 -0.19 0.24 -11.82
CA GLU A 146 -1.18 -0.65 -12.41
C GLU A 146 -0.45 -1.46 -13.49
N ILE A 147 -0.61 -2.78 -13.46
CA ILE A 147 0.09 -3.72 -14.35
C ILE A 147 -0.42 -3.44 -15.77
N LEU A 148 0.20 -2.48 -16.44
CA LEU A 148 0.13 -2.28 -17.87
C LEU A 148 0.74 -3.55 -18.46
N ASP A 149 0.00 -4.27 -19.31
CA ASP A 149 0.59 -5.40 -20.01
C ASP A 149 1.85 -4.92 -20.73
N GLU A 150 2.94 -5.63 -20.46
CA GLU A 150 4.30 -5.45 -20.96
C GLU A 150 4.37 -5.94 -22.41
N TYR A 151 3.47 -5.45 -23.27
CA TYR A 151 3.56 -5.59 -24.72
C TYR A 151 3.61 -4.17 -25.29
N ASP A 152 4.79 -3.76 -25.75
CA ASP A 152 4.95 -2.49 -26.43
C ASP A 152 4.07 -2.50 -27.69
N ARG A 153 3.52 -1.34 -28.09
CA ARG A 153 2.73 -1.22 -29.34
C ARG A 153 3.48 -1.72 -30.58
N GLU A 154 4.79 -1.89 -30.48
CA GLU A 154 5.65 -2.42 -31.54
C GLU A 154 5.48 -3.94 -31.74
N ASP A 155 5.00 -4.69 -30.74
CA ASP A 155 4.80 -6.15 -30.80
C ASP A 155 3.58 -6.57 -31.64
N TYR A 156 2.64 -5.66 -31.90
CA TYR A 156 1.42 -5.90 -32.67
C TYR A 156 1.62 -5.58 -34.14
N ASP A 157 1.17 -6.43 -35.08
CA ASP A 157 1.30 -6.12 -36.52
C ASP A 157 0.46 -4.87 -36.90
N PHE A 158 -0.67 -4.68 -36.23
CA PHE A 158 -1.63 -3.59 -36.49
C PHE A 158 -1.88 -2.74 -35.24
N ASP A 159 -1.99 -1.42 -35.43
CA ASP A 159 -2.24 -0.49 -34.32
C ASP A 159 -3.74 -0.42 -34.01
N ILE A 160 -4.60 -0.39 -35.05
CA ILE A 160 -6.07 -0.35 -34.92
C ILE A 160 -6.70 -1.20 -36.03
N TYR A 161 -7.68 -2.02 -35.66
CA TYR A 161 -8.65 -2.63 -36.56
C TYR A 161 -10.05 -2.06 -36.32
N VAL A 162 -10.77 -1.69 -37.38
CA VAL A 162 -12.13 -1.18 -37.29
C VAL A 162 -13.12 -2.21 -37.86
N ILE A 163 -14.11 -2.58 -37.05
CA ILE A 163 -15.27 -3.37 -37.47
C ILE A 163 -16.41 -2.38 -37.76
N SER A 164 -16.87 -2.35 -39.01
CA SER A 164 -17.92 -1.45 -39.50
C SER A 164 -18.73 -2.11 -40.61
N THR A 165 -19.91 -1.55 -40.91
CA THR A 165 -20.67 -1.92 -42.12
C THR A 165 -20.29 -1.04 -43.31
N GLU A 166 -20.71 -1.44 -44.52
CA GLU A 166 -20.50 -0.65 -45.75
C GLU A 166 -21.10 0.77 -45.63
N ASP A 167 -22.22 0.93 -44.94
CA ASP A 167 -22.88 2.23 -44.74
C ASP A 167 -22.07 3.17 -43.83
N ASP A 168 -21.39 2.60 -42.83
CA ASP A 168 -20.59 3.32 -41.85
C ASP A 168 -19.20 3.72 -42.39
N GLU A 169 -18.78 3.16 -43.53
CA GLU A 169 -17.49 3.47 -44.15
C GLU A 169 -17.35 4.95 -44.51
N ASN A 170 -18.45 5.61 -44.87
CA ASN A 170 -18.47 7.04 -45.17
C ASN A 170 -18.02 7.86 -43.95
N TRP A 171 -18.51 7.51 -42.76
CA TRP A 171 -18.12 8.18 -41.52
C TRP A 171 -16.63 7.92 -41.20
N ILE A 172 -16.15 6.71 -41.45
CA ILE A 172 -14.72 6.37 -41.30
C ILE A 172 -13.85 7.24 -42.21
N GLN A 173 -14.25 7.41 -43.47
CA GLN A 173 -13.48 8.19 -44.45
C GLN A 173 -13.50 9.69 -44.14
N ASP A 174 -14.65 10.23 -43.73
CA ASP A 174 -14.83 11.66 -43.54
C ASP A 174 -14.38 12.18 -42.17
N LYS A 175 -14.46 11.34 -41.12
CA LYS A 175 -14.20 11.77 -39.73
C LYS A 175 -13.00 11.03 -39.13
N LEU A 176 -13.03 9.70 -39.15
CA LEU A 176 -12.05 8.87 -38.44
C LEU A 176 -10.65 8.94 -39.08
N LYS A 177 -10.56 8.70 -40.39
CA LYS A 177 -9.27 8.69 -41.12
C LYS A 177 -8.55 10.05 -41.06
N PRO A 178 -9.21 11.21 -41.26
CA PRO A 178 -8.55 12.51 -41.14
C PRO A 178 -8.05 12.80 -39.72
N TYR A 179 -8.80 12.39 -38.69
CA TYR A 179 -8.42 12.58 -37.31
C TYR A 179 -7.14 11.78 -36.95
N PHE A 180 -7.09 10.50 -37.33
CA PHE A 180 -5.90 9.67 -37.08
C PHE A 180 -4.67 10.09 -37.90
N GLN A 181 -4.87 10.64 -39.10
CA GLN A 181 -3.77 11.19 -39.91
C GLN A 181 -3.12 12.44 -39.27
N GLY A 182 -3.86 13.17 -38.42
CA GLY A 182 -3.35 14.31 -37.67
C GLY A 182 -2.49 13.95 -36.46
N LEU A 183 -2.47 12.67 -36.04
CA LEU A 183 -1.78 12.24 -34.83
C LEU A 183 -0.36 11.72 -35.13
N PRO A 184 0.69 12.22 -34.47
CA PRO A 184 2.09 11.86 -34.76
C PRO A 184 2.47 10.43 -34.36
N TYR A 185 1.65 9.78 -33.53
CA TYR A 185 1.93 8.44 -32.98
C TYR A 185 1.32 7.29 -33.79
N TYR A 186 0.43 7.56 -34.75
CA TYR A 186 -0.24 6.52 -35.54
C TYR A 186 0.41 6.41 -36.92
N LYS A 187 1.04 5.26 -37.20
CA LYS A 187 1.61 5.01 -38.52
C LYS A 187 0.50 4.54 -39.44
N ARG A 188 0.18 5.34 -40.47
CA ARG A 188 -0.83 5.06 -41.51
C ARG A 188 -0.70 3.66 -42.15
N SER A 189 0.48 3.04 -42.09
CA SER A 189 0.78 1.72 -42.66
C SER A 189 0.40 0.51 -41.80
N ARG A 190 -0.13 0.70 -40.58
CA ARG A 190 -0.50 -0.37 -39.64
C ARG A 190 -1.97 -0.37 -39.23
N ASN A 191 -2.79 0.49 -39.83
CA ASN A 191 -4.22 0.57 -39.50
C ASN A 191 -5.04 -0.14 -40.58
N VAL A 192 -5.98 -0.98 -40.15
CA VAL A 192 -6.93 -1.65 -41.04
C VAL A 192 -8.29 -1.03 -40.77
N PHE A 193 -8.73 -0.15 -41.67
CA PHE A 193 -9.95 0.65 -41.49
C PHE A 193 -11.14 0.11 -42.28
N THR A 194 -10.87 -0.66 -43.33
CA THR A 194 -11.88 -1.11 -44.30
C THR A 194 -11.56 -2.55 -44.72
N GLU A 195 -12.56 -3.31 -45.20
CA GLU A 195 -12.32 -4.67 -45.72
C GLU A 195 -11.27 -4.68 -46.86
N ASP A 196 -11.16 -3.59 -47.61
CA ASP A 196 -10.14 -3.40 -48.66
C ASP A 196 -8.70 -3.36 -48.14
N ASP A 197 -8.50 -3.08 -46.84
CA ASP A 197 -7.19 -3.05 -46.20
C ASP A 197 -6.77 -4.45 -45.69
N LEU A 198 -7.61 -5.48 -45.84
CA LEU A 198 -7.31 -6.83 -45.41
C LEU A 198 -6.22 -7.46 -46.30
N PRO A 199 -5.23 -8.16 -45.72
CA PRO A 199 -4.19 -8.82 -46.52
C PRO A 199 -4.78 -9.91 -47.43
N LEU A 200 -4.72 -9.65 -48.74
CA LEU A 200 -5.27 -10.51 -49.79
C LEU A 200 -4.51 -11.86 -49.88
N GLY A 201 -5.24 -12.96 -50.06
CA GLY A 201 -4.67 -14.29 -50.37
C GLY A 201 -5.05 -15.45 -49.45
N ARG A 202 -6.00 -15.29 -48.53
CA ARG A 202 -6.53 -16.36 -47.65
C ARG A 202 -8.05 -16.35 -47.57
N HIS A 203 -8.63 -17.36 -46.91
CA HIS A 203 -10.04 -17.39 -46.55
C HIS A 203 -10.39 -16.22 -45.60
N ARG A 204 -11.48 -15.51 -45.88
CA ARG A 204 -11.88 -14.27 -45.18
C ARG A 204 -11.88 -14.41 -43.65
N MET A 205 -12.44 -15.50 -43.14
CA MET A 205 -12.55 -15.74 -41.69
C MET A 205 -11.18 -15.88 -41.00
N GLU A 206 -10.23 -16.56 -41.64
CA GLU A 206 -8.87 -16.74 -41.10
C GLU A 206 -8.09 -15.41 -41.10
N THR A 207 -8.33 -14.56 -42.09
CA THR A 207 -7.74 -13.22 -42.14
C THR A 207 -8.27 -12.35 -41.00
N ILE A 208 -9.57 -12.40 -40.72
CA ILE A 208 -10.20 -11.62 -39.64
C ILE A 208 -9.70 -12.06 -38.28
N ASP A 209 -9.70 -13.37 -37.98
CA ASP A 209 -9.17 -13.92 -36.72
C ASP A 209 -7.72 -13.46 -36.48
N ARG A 210 -6.88 -13.52 -37.52
CA ARG A 210 -5.50 -13.04 -37.43
C ARG A 210 -5.41 -11.54 -37.16
N VAL A 211 -6.23 -10.72 -37.83
CA VAL A 211 -6.21 -9.27 -37.62
C VAL A 211 -6.70 -8.93 -36.21
N LEU A 212 -7.71 -9.64 -35.70
CA LEU A 212 -8.20 -9.48 -34.32
C LEU A 212 -7.10 -9.79 -33.30
N GLN A 213 -6.41 -10.92 -33.43
CA GLN A 213 -5.32 -11.33 -32.53
C GLN A 213 -4.13 -10.36 -32.57
N LYS A 214 -3.78 -9.88 -33.77
CA LYS A 214 -2.59 -9.08 -34.02
C LYS A 214 -2.81 -7.56 -34.00
N SER A 215 -4.02 -7.11 -33.66
CA SER A 215 -4.33 -5.69 -33.48
C SER A 215 -4.17 -5.28 -32.01
N PHE A 216 -3.52 -4.14 -31.79
CA PHE A 216 -3.38 -3.56 -30.47
C PHE A 216 -4.74 -3.09 -29.91
N LYS A 217 -5.58 -2.50 -30.77
CA LYS A 217 -6.95 -2.08 -30.44
C LYS A 217 -7.93 -2.47 -31.54
N ILE A 218 -9.14 -2.83 -31.13
CA ILE A 218 -10.26 -3.15 -32.01
C ILE A 218 -11.36 -2.12 -31.73
N LEU A 219 -11.69 -1.33 -32.75
CA LEU A 219 -12.76 -0.36 -32.72
C LEU A 219 -14.01 -0.98 -33.35
N VAL A 220 -15.13 -0.93 -32.65
CA VAL A 220 -16.41 -1.47 -33.12
C VAL A 220 -17.37 -0.32 -33.32
N LEU A 221 -17.79 -0.04 -34.55
CA LEU A 221 -18.77 1.00 -34.84
C LEU A 221 -20.18 0.41 -34.79
N LEU A 222 -21.00 0.91 -33.88
CA LEU A 222 -22.40 0.52 -33.74
C LEU A 222 -23.31 1.57 -34.35
N SER A 223 -24.06 1.13 -35.35
CA SER A 223 -25.18 1.80 -36.01
C SER A 223 -26.40 0.86 -36.02
N GLU A 224 -27.58 1.36 -36.39
CA GLU A 224 -28.75 0.51 -36.57
C GLU A 224 -28.55 -0.54 -37.66
N THR A 225 -27.83 -0.19 -38.74
CA THR A 225 -27.48 -1.12 -39.83
C THR A 225 -26.50 -2.19 -39.36
N ALA A 226 -25.51 -1.83 -38.54
CA ALA A 226 -24.59 -2.79 -37.91
C ALA A 226 -25.30 -3.80 -37.00
N CYS A 227 -26.34 -3.37 -36.28
CA CYS A 227 -27.14 -4.29 -35.44
C CYS A 227 -27.97 -5.28 -36.26
N ALA A 228 -28.33 -4.93 -37.50
CA ALA A 228 -29.09 -5.79 -38.42
C ALA A 228 -28.18 -6.70 -39.28
N ASP A 229 -26.91 -6.36 -39.44
CA ASP A 229 -25.96 -7.13 -40.24
C ASP A 229 -25.42 -8.36 -39.48
N GLY A 230 -25.71 -9.55 -40.03
CA GLY A 230 -25.22 -10.81 -39.47
C GLY A 230 -23.70 -10.95 -39.53
N TRP A 231 -23.05 -10.40 -40.56
CA TRP A 231 -21.60 -10.48 -40.71
C TRP A 231 -20.89 -9.63 -39.66
N PHE A 232 -21.36 -8.40 -39.44
CA PHE A 232 -20.89 -7.54 -38.37
C PHE A 232 -20.99 -8.23 -37.00
N LEU A 233 -22.12 -8.88 -36.70
CA LEU A 233 -22.32 -9.57 -35.43
C LEU A 233 -21.40 -10.78 -35.25
N ASP A 234 -21.12 -11.53 -36.31
CA ASP A 234 -20.15 -12.63 -36.26
C ASP A 234 -18.73 -12.11 -36.00
N CYS A 235 -18.31 -11.02 -36.66
CA CYS A 235 -17.05 -10.34 -36.41
C CYS A 235 -16.93 -9.80 -34.97
N PHE A 236 -18.00 -9.16 -34.48
CA PHE A 236 -18.06 -8.67 -33.10
C PHE A 236 -17.94 -9.82 -32.09
N ARG A 237 -18.62 -10.93 -32.35
CA ARG A 237 -18.54 -12.13 -31.50
C ARG A 237 -17.13 -12.71 -31.46
N MET A 238 -16.46 -12.84 -32.62
CA MET A 238 -15.08 -13.30 -32.69
C MET A 238 -14.13 -12.38 -31.89
N ALA A 239 -14.31 -11.06 -31.99
CA ALA A 239 -13.52 -10.12 -31.21
C ALA A 239 -13.74 -10.31 -29.69
N MET A 240 -14.99 -10.51 -29.29
CA MET A 240 -15.36 -10.73 -27.88
C MET A 240 -14.76 -12.02 -27.32
N ASP A 241 -14.71 -13.09 -28.11
CA ASP A 241 -14.08 -14.35 -27.74
C ASP A 241 -12.56 -14.16 -27.52
N GLU A 242 -11.88 -13.42 -28.39
CA GLU A 242 -10.45 -13.06 -28.25
C GLU A 242 -10.17 -12.23 -26.98
N VAL A 243 -11.06 -11.30 -26.63
CA VAL A 243 -10.96 -10.52 -25.38
C VAL A 243 -11.16 -11.39 -24.15
N ALA A 244 -12.07 -12.36 -24.21
CA ALA A 244 -12.30 -13.30 -23.12
C ALA A 244 -11.07 -14.19 -22.88
N ASP A 245 -10.44 -14.67 -23.95
CA ASP A 245 -9.27 -15.55 -23.88
C ASP A 245 -8.00 -14.81 -23.39
N THR A 246 -7.75 -13.61 -23.91
CA THR A 246 -6.56 -12.82 -23.54
C THR A 246 -6.73 -12.04 -22.23
N GLN A 247 -7.96 -11.87 -21.75
CA GLN A 247 -8.32 -11.00 -20.62
C GLN A 247 -7.83 -9.55 -20.80
N THR A 248 -7.88 -9.02 -22.01
CA THR A 248 -7.41 -7.66 -22.33
C THR A 248 -8.55 -6.73 -22.76
N GLU A 249 -8.49 -5.47 -22.40
CA GLU A 249 -9.42 -4.42 -22.85
C GLU A 249 -9.01 -3.88 -24.24
N LYS A 250 -8.93 -4.78 -25.22
CA LYS A 250 -8.58 -4.46 -26.62
C LYS A 250 -9.74 -3.80 -27.38
N ILE A 251 -10.99 -4.13 -27.01
CA ILE A 251 -12.19 -3.63 -27.69
C ILE A 251 -12.59 -2.25 -27.15
N VAL A 252 -12.93 -1.35 -28.07
CA VAL A 252 -13.59 -0.07 -27.78
C VAL A 252 -14.81 0.03 -28.68
N VAL A 253 -15.98 0.21 -28.07
CA VAL A 253 -17.25 0.33 -28.81
C VAL A 253 -17.57 1.81 -29.03
N VAL A 254 -17.91 2.18 -30.26
CA VAL A 254 -18.31 3.54 -30.63
C VAL A 254 -19.75 3.51 -31.15
N PHE A 255 -20.64 4.23 -30.49
CA PHE A 255 -22.01 4.43 -30.97
C PHE A 255 -22.04 5.61 -31.92
N LEU A 256 -22.40 5.39 -33.18
CA LEU A 256 -22.54 6.45 -34.19
C LEU A 256 -23.86 7.21 -34.03
N GLN A 257 -24.88 6.54 -33.48
CA GLN A 257 -26.20 7.07 -33.20
C GLN A 257 -26.73 6.50 -31.89
N ASN A 258 -27.76 7.14 -31.33
CA ASN A 258 -28.47 6.59 -30.18
C ASN A 258 -29.37 5.44 -30.66
N ILE A 259 -29.08 4.22 -30.21
CA ILE A 259 -29.81 3.01 -30.58
C ILE A 259 -30.69 2.61 -29.39
N GLU A 260 -31.96 2.28 -29.61
CA GLU A 260 -32.84 1.81 -28.55
C GLU A 260 -32.41 0.41 -28.05
N GLU A 261 -32.43 0.18 -26.73
CA GLU A 261 -32.01 -1.09 -26.12
C GLU A 261 -32.77 -2.32 -26.65
N ASP A 262 -34.00 -2.13 -27.11
CA ASP A 262 -34.85 -3.20 -27.65
C ASP A 262 -34.36 -3.72 -29.01
N VAL A 263 -33.67 -2.87 -29.78
CA VAL A 263 -33.10 -3.21 -31.09
C VAL A 263 -31.70 -3.80 -30.94
N MET A 264 -31.03 -3.56 -29.80
CA MET A 264 -29.66 -4.01 -29.57
C MET A 264 -29.57 -5.54 -29.38
N PRO A 265 -28.69 -6.21 -30.14
CA PRO A 265 -28.39 -7.62 -29.95
C PRO A 265 -27.85 -7.93 -28.54
N PHE A 266 -28.10 -9.14 -28.05
CA PHE A 266 -27.72 -9.57 -26.70
C PHE A 266 -26.23 -9.33 -26.38
N TYR A 267 -25.33 -9.60 -27.34
CA TYR A 267 -23.89 -9.45 -27.13
C TYR A 267 -23.47 -7.98 -26.90
N VAL A 268 -24.12 -7.03 -27.57
CA VAL A 268 -23.88 -5.60 -27.40
C VAL A 268 -24.34 -5.16 -26.00
N ARG A 269 -25.55 -5.55 -25.60
CA ARG A 269 -26.08 -5.28 -24.26
C ARG A 269 -25.21 -5.90 -23.16
N TRP A 270 -24.71 -7.11 -23.40
CA TRP A 270 -23.80 -7.78 -22.48
C TRP A 270 -22.48 -7.02 -22.35
N TYR A 271 -21.95 -6.47 -23.45
CA TYR A 271 -20.76 -5.63 -23.41
C TYR A 271 -20.98 -4.35 -22.60
N MET A 272 -22.12 -3.68 -22.79
CA MET A 272 -22.51 -2.47 -22.05
C MET A 272 -22.75 -2.73 -20.56
N GLY A 273 -23.18 -3.94 -20.19
CA GLY A 273 -23.47 -4.36 -18.82
C GLY A 273 -22.26 -4.47 -17.86
N GLY A 274 -21.09 -3.94 -18.24
CA GLY A 274 -19.91 -3.86 -17.38
C GLY A 274 -18.65 -4.53 -17.92
N GLN A 275 -18.56 -4.76 -19.23
CA GLN A 275 -17.47 -5.50 -19.86
C GLN A 275 -16.43 -4.59 -20.54
N GLY A 276 -16.73 -3.35 -20.92
CA GLY A 276 -15.68 -2.51 -21.47
C GLY A 276 -16.04 -1.07 -21.82
N PRO A 277 -15.04 -0.28 -22.23
CA PRO A 277 -15.21 1.11 -22.56
C PRO A 277 -16.06 1.27 -23.84
N TYR A 278 -17.05 2.16 -23.77
CA TYR A 278 -17.80 2.64 -24.92
C TYR A 278 -17.76 4.17 -25.00
N VAL A 279 -17.93 4.71 -26.20
CA VAL A 279 -17.94 6.15 -26.48
C VAL A 279 -19.08 6.47 -27.45
N GLU A 280 -19.83 7.52 -27.19
CA GLU A 280 -20.97 7.94 -28.02
C GLU A 280 -20.59 9.15 -28.89
N TRP A 281 -20.91 9.08 -30.18
CA TRP A 281 -20.72 10.17 -31.12
C TRP A 281 -21.87 11.18 -31.01
N VAL A 282 -21.52 12.46 -30.84
CA VAL A 282 -22.48 13.56 -30.74
C VAL A 282 -22.31 14.48 -31.95
N GLU A 283 -23.33 14.57 -32.81
CA GLU A 283 -23.25 15.35 -34.05
C GLU A 283 -23.35 16.86 -33.81
N ASP A 284 -24.21 17.31 -32.90
CA ASP A 284 -24.64 18.71 -32.78
C ASP A 284 -23.84 19.59 -31.80
N ASP A 285 -22.82 19.05 -31.13
CA ASP A 285 -22.04 19.79 -30.12
C ASP A 285 -20.53 19.71 -30.39
N ASP A 286 -19.93 20.87 -30.72
CA ASP A 286 -18.49 21.02 -30.94
C ASP A 286 -17.66 20.67 -29.68
N GLU A 287 -18.21 20.89 -28.47
CA GLU A 287 -17.55 20.48 -27.23
C GLU A 287 -17.67 18.97 -27.00
N GLY A 288 -18.85 18.39 -27.27
CA GLY A 288 -19.10 16.96 -27.29
C GLY A 288 -18.17 16.20 -28.23
N GLN A 289 -17.93 16.70 -29.45
CA GLN A 289 -16.98 16.11 -30.39
C GLN A 289 -15.54 16.14 -29.84
N LYS A 290 -15.10 17.25 -29.24
CA LYS A 290 -13.77 17.31 -28.60
C LYS A 290 -13.65 16.32 -27.44
N TYR A 291 -14.71 16.18 -26.64
CA TYR A 291 -14.75 15.20 -25.56
C TYR A 291 -14.66 13.77 -26.09
N PHE A 292 -15.45 13.44 -27.12
CA PHE A 292 -15.42 12.15 -27.81
C PHE A 292 -14.00 11.79 -28.23
N TRP A 293 -13.34 12.68 -28.96
CA TRP A 293 -11.99 12.44 -29.49
C TRP A 293 -10.96 12.23 -28.37
N LYS A 294 -11.01 13.06 -27.32
CA LYS A 294 -10.11 12.94 -26.17
C LYS A 294 -10.35 11.65 -25.38
N ARG A 295 -11.62 11.24 -25.24
CA ARG A 295 -12.01 9.99 -24.58
C ARG A 295 -11.54 8.78 -25.40
N LEU A 296 -11.75 8.82 -26.71
CA LEU A 296 -11.32 7.80 -27.65
C LEU A 296 -9.78 7.65 -27.63
N GLU A 297 -9.03 8.76 -27.70
CA GLU A 297 -7.57 8.75 -27.61
C GLU A 297 -7.09 8.11 -26.30
N LYS A 298 -7.72 8.44 -25.17
CA LYS A 298 -7.42 7.82 -23.87
C LYS A 298 -7.64 6.31 -23.91
N CYS A 299 -8.76 5.83 -24.45
CA CYS A 299 -9.09 4.40 -24.55
C CYS A 299 -8.16 3.65 -25.52
N LEU A 300 -7.74 4.28 -26.61
CA LEU A 300 -6.79 3.72 -27.56
C LEU A 300 -5.35 3.74 -27.05
N SER A 301 -5.03 4.65 -26.11
CA SER A 301 -3.66 4.85 -25.69
C SER A 301 -3.07 3.72 -24.84
N VAL A 302 -3.92 3.03 -24.07
CA VAL A 302 -3.54 2.02 -23.09
C VAL A 302 -4.35 0.75 -23.31
N ASN A 303 -3.67 -0.39 -23.39
CA ASN A 303 -4.32 -1.70 -23.33
C ASN A 303 -4.23 -2.22 -21.90
N ARG A 304 -5.38 -2.39 -21.24
CA ARG A 304 -5.46 -2.78 -19.83
C ARG A 304 -5.76 -4.27 -19.73
N LYS A 305 -5.12 -4.95 -18.78
CA LYS A 305 -5.55 -6.30 -18.41
C LYS A 305 -6.82 -6.19 -17.57
N ARG A 306 -7.87 -6.91 -17.96
CA ARG A 306 -9.11 -6.96 -17.20
C ARG A 306 -8.83 -7.47 -15.79
N ASN A 307 -9.14 -6.64 -14.80
CA ASN A 307 -9.06 -7.02 -13.41
C ASN A 307 -10.49 -7.28 -12.90
N HIS A 308 -10.86 -8.54 -12.73
CA HIS A 308 -12.19 -8.96 -12.24
C HIS A 308 -12.56 -8.40 -10.86
N LEU A 309 -11.62 -7.75 -10.18
CA LEU A 309 -11.77 -7.16 -8.85
C LEU A 309 -12.13 -5.67 -8.86
N ILE A 310 -12.02 -5.00 -10.02
CA ILE A 310 -12.32 -3.58 -10.15
C ILE A 310 -13.45 -3.45 -11.18
N PRO A 311 -14.63 -2.94 -10.80
CA PRO A 311 -15.68 -2.66 -11.78
C PRO A 311 -15.17 -1.64 -12.81
N ALA A 312 -15.53 -1.81 -14.07
CA ALA A 312 -15.28 -0.81 -15.09
C ALA A 312 -15.95 0.52 -14.69
N GLU A 313 -15.18 1.61 -14.72
CA GLU A 313 -15.64 2.98 -14.41
C GLU A 313 -16.64 3.54 -15.41
#